data_AF-A0A529NC62-F1
#
_entry.id   AF-A0A529NC62-F1
#
_cell.length_a   1.000
_cell.length_b   1.000
_cell.length_c   1.000
_cell.angle_alpha   90.00
_cell.angle_beta   90.00
_cell.angle_gamma   90.00
#
_symmetry.space_group_name_H-M   'P 1'
#
loop_
_entity.id
_entity.type
_entity.pdbx_description
1 polymer ?
#
loop_
_entity_poly.entity_id
_entity_poly.type
_entity_poly.pdbx_seq_one_letter_code
_entity_poly.pdbx_strand_id
1 'polypeptide(L)'
;ASGKRKRKKHRSQTRKFEAVGAFRRIEARTRAEVDRLLDAFLDMKEVRFRKMGIANVFGEPEVRAFFRTLFTEALAEGKPSFVLHGLEVAGKLRAVTGSSLSGKRLICE
;
A
#
# COMPACT_ATOMS: atom_id res chain seq x y z
N ALA A 1 14.54 2.81 18.81
CA ALA A 1 15.63 2.88 17.81
C ALA A 1 16.01 4.33 17.53
N SER A 2 17.29 4.69 17.65
CA SER A 2 17.79 6.07 17.44
C SER A 2 17.46 6.62 16.05
N GLY A 3 17.16 7.93 15.97
CA GLY A 3 16.85 8.63 14.72
C GLY A 3 17.97 8.53 13.67
N LYS A 4 19.24 8.49 14.10
CA LYS A 4 20.40 8.29 13.20
C LYS A 4 20.33 6.94 12.48
N ARG A 5 19.95 5.88 13.20
CA ARG A 5 19.80 4.52 12.63
C ARG A 5 18.65 4.47 11.61
N LYS A 6 17.51 5.11 11.90
CA LYS A 6 16.36 5.18 10.98
C LYS A 6 16.74 5.88 9.66
N ARG A 7 17.41 7.03 9.74
CA ARG A 7 17.89 7.77 8.57
C ARG A 7 18.90 6.96 7.74
N LYS A 8 19.84 6.26 8.39
CA LYS A 8 20.80 5.37 7.70
C LYS A 8 20.08 4.23 6.97
N LYS A 9 19.10 3.58 7.62
CA LYS A 9 18.28 2.52 6.99
C LYS A 9 17.50 3.06 5.79
N HIS A 10 16.86 4.22 5.93
CA HIS A 10 16.11 4.84 4.85
C HIS A 10 17.03 5.11 3.64
N ARG A 11 18.17 5.80 3.84
CA ARG A 11 19.15 6.07 2.79
C ARG A 11 19.64 4.79 2.10
N SER A 12 19.91 3.73 2.87
CA SER A 12 20.32 2.44 2.32
C SER A 12 19.24 1.80 1.44
N GLN A 13 17.96 1.89 1.82
CA GLN A 13 16.85 1.37 1.00
C GLN A 13 16.66 2.22 -0.25
N THR A 14 16.66 3.54 -0.12
CA THR A 14 16.51 4.47 -1.25
C THR A 14 17.56 4.25 -2.32
N ARG A 15 18.84 4.06 -1.95
CA ARG A 15 19.93 3.73 -2.89
C ARG A 15 19.67 2.46 -3.69
N LYS A 16 19.00 1.46 -3.10
CA LYS A 16 18.64 0.23 -3.83
C LYS A 16 17.57 0.48 -4.87
N PHE A 17 16.65 1.42 -4.62
CA PHE A 17 15.65 1.81 -5.61
C PHE A 17 16.29 2.61 -6.73
N GLU A 18 17.12 3.61 -6.39
CA GLU A 18 17.85 4.46 -7.35
C GLU A 18 18.73 3.63 -8.31
N ALA A 19 19.36 2.57 -7.82
CA ALA A 19 20.15 1.65 -8.64
C ALA A 19 19.32 0.88 -9.70
N VAL A 20 18.01 0.75 -9.48
CA VAL A 20 17.08 0.09 -10.42
C VAL A 20 16.39 1.11 -11.33
N GLY A 21 16.07 2.30 -10.82
CA GLY A 21 15.50 3.40 -11.58
C GLY A 21 14.76 4.42 -10.69
N ALA A 22 14.05 5.35 -11.34
CA ALA A 22 13.25 6.34 -10.63
C ALA A 22 12.23 5.64 -9.71
N PHE A 23 12.08 6.17 -8.48
CA PHE A 23 11.12 5.65 -7.52
C PHE A 23 10.26 6.78 -6.97
N ARG A 24 9.02 6.46 -6.62
CA ARG A 24 8.10 7.39 -5.96
C ARG A 24 7.16 6.68 -5.00
N ARG A 25 6.75 7.40 -3.97
CA ARG A 25 5.64 7.02 -3.10
C ARG A 25 4.36 7.63 -3.66
N ILE A 26 3.33 6.82 -3.77
CA ILE A 26 1.99 7.22 -4.23
C ILE A 26 1.06 7.15 -3.02
N GLU A 27 0.21 8.15 -2.85
CA GLU A 27 -0.95 8.11 -1.94
C GLU A 27 -2.18 8.25 -2.82
N ALA A 28 -3.10 7.29 -2.77
CA ALA A 28 -4.30 7.36 -3.59
C ALA A 28 -5.15 8.57 -3.18
N ARG A 29 -5.50 9.39 -4.17
CA ARG A 29 -6.37 10.57 -4.03
C ARG A 29 -7.60 10.50 -4.92
N THR A 30 -7.62 9.56 -5.84
CA THR A 30 -8.72 9.35 -6.80
C THR A 30 -9.17 7.90 -6.78
N ARG A 31 -10.41 7.66 -7.21
CA ARG A 31 -10.95 6.28 -7.36
C ARG A 31 -10.08 5.42 -8.26
N ALA A 32 -9.56 5.98 -9.36
CA ALA A 32 -8.67 5.27 -10.27
C ALA A 32 -7.35 4.85 -9.61
N GLU A 33 -6.79 5.68 -8.73
CA GLU A 33 -5.60 5.33 -7.96
C GLU A 33 -5.90 4.29 -6.88
N VAL A 34 -7.06 4.38 -6.21
CA VAL A 34 -7.52 3.35 -5.27
C VAL A 34 -7.62 2.01 -5.97
N ASP A 35 -8.33 1.94 -7.10
CA ASP A 35 -8.50 0.70 -7.86
C ASP A 35 -7.14 0.14 -8.30
N ARG A 36 -6.28 0.97 -8.91
CA ARG A 36 -4.94 0.56 -9.35
C ARG A 36 -4.08 0.00 -8.22
N LEU A 37 -4.05 0.67 -7.06
CA LEU A 37 -3.24 0.24 -5.93
C LEU A 37 -3.83 -1.01 -5.25
N LEU A 38 -5.16 -1.08 -5.12
CA LEU A 38 -5.82 -2.20 -4.47
C LEU A 38 -5.72 -3.48 -5.31
N ASP A 39 -5.84 -3.38 -6.64
CA ASP A 39 -5.59 -4.50 -7.55
C ASP A 39 -4.17 -5.03 -7.37
N ALA A 40 -3.18 -4.14 -7.40
CA ALA A 40 -1.79 -4.52 -7.19
C ALA A 40 -1.54 -5.15 -5.80
N PHE A 41 -2.22 -4.68 -4.76
CA PHE A 41 -2.15 -5.28 -3.42
C PHE A 41 -2.70 -6.71 -3.41
N LEU A 42 -3.87 -6.92 -4.01
CA LEU A 42 -4.54 -8.22 -4.06
C LEU A 42 -3.71 -9.24 -4.86
N ASP A 43 -3.16 -8.84 -6.00
CA ASP A 43 -2.26 -9.69 -6.80
C ASP A 43 -1.00 -10.07 -6.01
N MET A 44 -0.39 -9.11 -5.30
CA MET A 44 0.77 -9.38 -4.44
C MET A 44 0.43 -10.36 -3.31
N LYS A 45 -0.76 -10.24 -2.70
CA LYS A 45 -1.24 -11.13 -1.64
C LYS A 45 -1.49 -12.53 -2.17
N GLU A 46 -2.15 -12.67 -3.33
CA GLU A 46 -2.40 -13.97 -3.96
C GLU A 46 -1.09 -14.73 -4.20
N VAL A 47 -0.11 -14.08 -4.84
CA VAL A 47 1.22 -14.68 -5.08
C VAL A 47 1.88 -15.10 -3.77
N ARG A 48 1.80 -14.25 -2.74
CA ARG A 48 2.41 -14.52 -1.42
C ARG A 48 1.73 -15.67 -0.70
N PHE A 49 0.40 -15.70 -0.65
CA PHE A 49 -0.38 -16.72 0.03
C PHE A 49 -0.22 -18.08 -0.66
N ARG A 50 -0.25 -18.11 -2.00
CA ARG A 50 0.08 -19.32 -2.77
C ARG A 50 1.47 -19.84 -2.44
N LYS A 51 2.48 -18.97 -2.38
CA LYS A 51 3.85 -19.37 -2.00
C LYS A 51 3.95 -19.90 -0.57
N MET A 52 3.11 -19.41 0.34
CA MET A 52 3.05 -19.86 1.73
C MET A 52 2.17 -21.10 1.93
N GLY A 53 1.42 -21.53 0.90
CA GLY A 53 0.49 -22.65 1.00
C GLY A 53 -0.73 -22.38 1.90
N ILE A 54 -1.13 -21.12 2.05
CA ILE A 54 -2.29 -20.73 2.88
C ILE A 54 -3.43 -20.21 2.02
N ALA A 55 -4.66 -20.28 2.55
CA ALA A 55 -5.85 -19.80 1.89
C ALA A 55 -5.79 -18.29 1.60
N ASN A 56 -6.31 -17.87 0.44
CA ASN A 56 -6.42 -16.47 0.10
C ASN A 56 -7.71 -15.86 0.67
N VAL A 57 -7.60 -15.22 1.83
CA VAL A 57 -8.73 -14.54 2.50
C VAL A 57 -9.30 -13.36 1.71
N PHE A 58 -8.62 -12.90 0.65
CA PHE A 58 -9.11 -11.85 -0.24
C PHE A 58 -9.64 -12.39 -1.59
N GLY A 59 -9.74 -13.71 -1.74
CA GLY A 59 -10.19 -14.32 -3.00
C GLY A 59 -11.66 -14.03 -3.32
N GLU A 60 -12.49 -13.94 -2.27
CA GLU A 60 -13.93 -13.75 -2.42
C GLU A 60 -14.28 -12.36 -2.99
N PRO A 61 -15.15 -12.28 -4.03
CA PRO A 61 -15.55 -11.01 -4.63
C PRO A 61 -16.09 -9.98 -3.64
N GLU A 62 -16.86 -10.43 -2.64
CA GLU A 62 -17.47 -9.58 -1.61
C GLU A 62 -16.42 -8.93 -0.72
N VAL A 63 -15.37 -9.66 -0.35
CA VAL A 63 -14.24 -9.13 0.43
C VAL A 63 -13.49 -8.07 -0.39
N ARG A 64 -13.25 -8.33 -1.67
CA ARG A 64 -12.59 -7.36 -2.56
C ARG A 64 -13.44 -6.10 -2.75
N ALA A 65 -14.75 -6.27 -2.92
CA ALA A 65 -15.71 -5.16 -3.04
C ALA A 65 -15.74 -4.32 -1.76
N PHE A 66 -15.75 -4.96 -0.58
CA PHE A 66 -15.69 -4.29 0.71
C PHE A 66 -14.47 -3.35 0.80
N PHE A 67 -13.26 -3.83 0.48
CA PHE A 67 -12.07 -2.97 0.53
C PHE A 67 -12.09 -1.85 -0.52
N ARG A 68 -12.65 -2.09 -1.72
CA ARG A 68 -12.82 -1.02 -2.72
C ARG A 68 -13.72 0.09 -2.19
N THR A 69 -14.87 -0.27 -1.63
CA THR A 69 -15.81 0.67 -1.02
C THR A 69 -15.12 1.42 0.12
N LEU A 70 -14.48 0.71 1.05
CA LEU A 70 -13.78 1.28 2.21
C LEU A 70 -12.79 2.39 1.82
N PHE A 71 -11.90 2.13 0.86
CA PHE A 71 -10.90 3.12 0.44
C PHE A 71 -11.47 4.21 -0.47
N THR A 72 -12.52 3.92 -1.23
CA THR A 72 -13.14 4.93 -2.12
C THR A 72 -13.98 5.92 -1.33
N GLU A 73 -14.76 5.46 -0.36
CA GLU A 73 -15.57 6.34 0.51
C GLU A 73 -14.70 7.25 1.36
N ALA A 74 -13.55 6.76 1.83
CA ALA A 74 -12.57 7.56 2.57
C ALA A 74 -12.02 8.75 1.76
N LEU A 75 -12.09 8.74 0.41
CA LEU A 75 -11.69 9.87 -0.43
C LEU A 75 -12.64 11.07 -0.29
N ALA A 76 -13.91 10.84 0.05
CA ALA A 76 -14.91 11.89 0.21
C ALA A 76 -14.85 12.57 1.58
N GLU A 77 -14.12 11.98 2.53
CA GLU A 77 -13.97 12.52 3.87
C GLU A 77 -12.99 13.71 3.88
N GLY A 78 -13.36 14.80 4.56
CA GLY A 78 -12.44 15.94 4.75
C GLY A 78 -11.16 15.57 5.50
N LYS A 79 -11.21 14.49 6.29
CA LYS A 79 -10.05 13.82 6.90
C LYS A 79 -10.22 12.31 6.72
N PRO A 80 -9.51 11.68 5.77
CA PRO A 80 -9.69 10.27 5.46
C PRO A 80 -9.47 9.37 6.68
N SER A 81 -10.40 8.48 6.94
CA SER A 81 -10.31 7.40 7.93
C SER A 81 -9.40 6.27 7.46
N PHE A 82 -9.24 6.10 6.14
CA PHE A 82 -8.37 5.10 5.50
C PHE A 82 -7.54 5.71 4.38
N VAL A 83 -6.31 5.21 4.22
CA VAL A 83 -5.38 5.62 3.15
C VAL A 83 -4.68 4.43 2.53
N LEU A 84 -4.44 4.52 1.22
CA LEU A 84 -3.72 3.51 0.46
C LEU A 84 -2.44 4.12 -0.10
N HIS A 85 -1.29 3.52 0.22
CA HIS A 85 0.01 3.96 -0.25
C HIS A 85 0.68 2.90 -1.13
N GLY A 86 1.27 3.35 -2.23
CA GLY A 86 2.09 2.53 -3.13
C GLY A 86 3.56 2.97 -3.14
N LEU A 87 4.45 2.02 -3.39
CA LEU A 87 5.85 2.28 -3.77
C LEU A 87 6.04 1.83 -5.22
N GLU A 88 6.29 2.77 -6.11
CA GLU A 88 6.65 2.51 -7.50
C GLU A 88 8.17 2.65 -7.67
N VAL A 89 8.79 1.68 -8.34
CA VAL A 89 10.23 1.68 -8.69
C VAL A 89 10.36 1.24 -10.14
N ALA A 90 11.01 2.07 -10.96
CA ALA A 90 11.16 1.88 -12.40
C ALA A 90 9.82 1.58 -13.09
N GLY A 91 8.79 2.38 -12.79
CA GLY A 91 7.44 2.24 -13.36
C GLY A 91 6.61 1.05 -12.85
N LYS A 92 7.16 0.21 -11.96
CA LYS A 92 6.46 -0.95 -11.40
C LYS A 92 6.12 -0.75 -9.92
N LEU A 93 4.88 -1.03 -9.54
CA LEU A 93 4.48 -1.12 -8.13
C LEU A 93 5.18 -2.30 -7.46
N ARG A 94 5.93 -2.02 -6.38
CA ARG A 94 6.72 -3.00 -5.62
C ARG A 94 6.17 -3.28 -4.24
N ALA A 95 5.39 -2.36 -3.68
CA ALA A 95 4.70 -2.54 -2.42
C ALA A 95 3.44 -1.68 -2.39
N VAL A 96 2.41 -2.17 -1.71
CA VAL A 96 1.19 -1.44 -1.40
C VAL A 96 0.85 -1.68 0.07
N THR A 97 0.37 -0.65 0.77
CA THR A 97 -0.13 -0.75 2.14
C THR A 97 -1.42 0.03 2.28
N GLY A 98 -2.43 -0.62 2.86
CA GLY A 98 -3.60 0.06 3.42
C GLY A 98 -3.30 0.48 4.85
N SER A 99 -3.89 1.57 5.32
CA SER A 99 -3.73 2.01 6.71
C SER A 99 -4.97 2.76 7.18
N SER A 100 -5.29 2.62 8.46
CA SER A 100 -6.31 3.43 9.12
C SER A 100 -5.67 4.66 9.78
N LEU A 101 -6.43 5.75 9.83
CA LEU A 101 -6.06 6.99 10.49
C LEU A 101 -6.98 7.22 11.68
N SER A 102 -6.38 7.25 12.88
CA SER A 102 -7.10 7.48 14.14
C SER A 102 -6.46 8.65 14.89
N GLY A 103 -7.07 9.83 14.74
CA GLY A 103 -6.56 11.07 15.30
C GLY A 103 -5.16 11.41 14.77
N LYS A 104 -4.14 11.28 15.62
CA LYS A 104 -2.72 11.52 15.26
C LYS A 104 -1.95 10.23 14.97
N ARG A 105 -2.65 9.09 14.86
CA ARG A 105 -2.05 7.77 14.65
C ARG A 105 -2.35 7.27 13.24
N LEU A 106 -1.34 6.68 12.63
CA LEU A 106 -1.47 5.87 11.42
C LEU A 106 -1.19 4.43 11.82
N ILE A 107 -2.12 3.53 11.52
CA ILE A 107 -2.02 2.11 11.84
C ILE A 107 -2.00 1.33 10.53
N CYS A 108 -0.92 0.55 10.34
CA CYS A 108 -0.83 -0.41 9.26
C CYS A 108 -1.32 -1.76 9.78
N GLU A 109 -2.45 -2.22 9.25
CA GLU A 109 -3.02 -3.55 9.52
C GLU A 109 -2.37 -4.64 8.65
#